data_AF-A0AAE8MRS0-F1
#
_entry.id   AF-A0AAE8MRS0-F1
#
_cell.length_a   1.000
_cell.length_b   1.000
_cell.length_c   1.000
_cell.angle_alpha   90.00
_cell.angle_beta   90.00
_cell.angle_gamma   90.00
#
_symmetry.space_group_name_H-M   'P 1'
#
loop_
_entity.id
_entity.type
_entity.pdbx_description
1 polymer ?
#
loop_
_entity_poly.entity_id
_entity_poly.type
_entity_poly.pdbx_seq_one_letter_code
_entity_poly.pdbx_strand_id
1 'polypeptide(L)'
;MRFQAVSVVAAASLASAITPAGFQPASQNTLVVQYGNQVVTSGQVLARNATQVQPTIGTTQRLPGTYAVVMVDLDIPTDAPPRTNTLLHWLQTGLTSSQQPTRSGTNGTGLFLLQNTQQAAPLSEYIGPNPPARAPLSHRYTFILVDHSNITAQGLQALTAATQERIGFNAQSVLSAAGLGPQTVLAGNFFNVTNPGPLAGTGPNGTLPNGTTPNGSSGSGTSVPAGAVAGAGVGLGAVLAAVLASVLAGVL
;
A
#
# COMPACT_ATOMS: atom_id res chain seq x y z
N MET A 1 -36.03 -43.78 -12.03
CA MET A 1 -34.68 -43.30 -11.68
C MET A 1 -34.70 -41.78 -11.75
N ARG A 2 -34.60 -41.07 -10.63
CA ARG A 2 -34.60 -39.59 -10.59
C ARG A 2 -33.25 -39.15 -10.04
N PHE A 3 -32.43 -38.55 -10.88
CA PHE A 3 -31.14 -37.97 -10.49
C PHE A 3 -31.40 -36.58 -9.90
N GLN A 4 -31.12 -36.40 -8.62
CA GLN A 4 -31.05 -35.07 -8.02
C GLN A 4 -29.64 -34.51 -8.27
N ALA A 5 -29.57 -33.41 -9.01
CA ALA A 5 -28.34 -32.66 -9.18
C ALA A 5 -28.10 -31.82 -7.92
N VAL A 6 -27.00 -32.07 -7.22
CA VAL A 6 -26.52 -31.22 -6.13
C VAL A 6 -25.61 -30.16 -6.75
N SER A 7 -26.06 -28.91 -6.76
CA SER A 7 -25.22 -27.76 -7.12
C SER A 7 -24.43 -27.31 -5.90
N VAL A 8 -23.13 -27.59 -5.87
CA VAL A 8 -22.21 -27.02 -4.88
C VAL A 8 -21.85 -25.60 -5.33
N VAL A 9 -22.41 -24.60 -4.65
CA VAL A 9 -21.95 -23.21 -4.78
C VAL A 9 -20.71 -23.07 -3.90
N ALA A 10 -19.53 -23.05 -4.50
CA ALA A 10 -18.29 -22.69 -3.82
C ALA A 10 -18.32 -21.17 -3.54
N ALA A 11 -18.59 -20.79 -2.30
CA ALA A 11 -18.33 -19.43 -1.83
C ALA A 11 -16.80 -19.23 -1.79
N ALA A 12 -16.24 -18.55 -2.79
CA ALA A 12 -14.89 -18.04 -2.71
C ALA A 12 -14.86 -16.97 -1.62
N SER A 13 -14.47 -17.35 -0.40
CA SER A 13 -14.09 -16.38 0.63
C SER A 13 -12.96 -15.54 0.06
N LEU A 14 -13.22 -14.25 -0.17
CA LEU A 14 -12.20 -13.26 -0.45
C LEU A 14 -11.30 -13.19 0.78
N ALA A 15 -10.28 -14.05 0.85
CA ALA A 15 -9.17 -13.82 1.74
C ALA A 15 -8.64 -12.44 1.36
N SER A 16 -8.83 -11.44 2.22
CA SER A 16 -8.17 -10.16 2.05
C SER A 16 -6.68 -10.45 2.14
N ALA A 17 -6.02 -10.60 1.00
CA ALA A 17 -4.60 -10.74 0.95
C ALA A 17 -4.01 -9.51 1.64
N ILE A 18 -3.21 -9.76 2.68
CA ILE A 18 -2.62 -8.71 3.49
C ILE A 18 -1.49 -8.00 2.71
N THR A 19 -0.93 -8.68 1.70
CA THR A 19 -0.23 -8.04 0.58
C THR A 19 -1.18 -7.89 -0.61
N PRO A 20 -1.04 -6.86 -1.47
CA PRO A 20 -2.00 -6.63 -2.55
C PRO A 20 -1.96 -7.76 -3.60
N ALA A 21 -3.07 -7.94 -4.31
CA ALA A 21 -3.17 -8.94 -5.37
C ALA A 21 -2.06 -8.75 -6.42
N GLY A 22 -1.46 -9.87 -6.84
CA GLY A 22 -0.36 -9.90 -7.81
C GLY A 22 1.03 -9.63 -7.22
N PHE A 23 1.15 -9.23 -5.94
CA PHE A 23 2.45 -9.12 -5.27
C PHE A 23 2.98 -10.50 -4.89
N GLN A 24 4.29 -10.73 -5.09
CA GLN A 24 4.97 -11.96 -4.69
C GLN A 24 6.34 -11.65 -4.05
N PRO A 25 6.73 -12.40 -2.99
CA PRO A 25 5.95 -13.46 -2.34
C PRO A 25 4.80 -12.87 -1.50
N ALA A 26 3.60 -13.44 -1.61
CA ALA A 26 2.43 -12.97 -0.88
C ALA A 26 2.43 -13.46 0.59
N SER A 27 1.75 -12.72 1.47
CA SER A 27 1.47 -13.17 2.83
C SER A 27 0.01 -12.96 3.22
N GLN A 28 -0.51 -13.88 4.03
CA GLN A 28 -1.85 -13.80 4.63
C GLN A 28 -1.80 -13.39 6.11
N ASN A 29 -0.61 -13.35 6.71
CA ASN A 29 -0.42 -12.92 8.09
C ASN A 29 -0.19 -11.40 8.15
N THR A 30 -0.74 -10.76 9.18
CA THR A 30 -0.64 -9.32 9.38
C THR A 30 0.68 -8.90 10.00
N LEU A 31 1.42 -8.06 9.30
CA LEU A 31 2.44 -7.19 9.85
C LEU A 31 1.74 -5.92 10.34
N VAL A 32 1.88 -5.61 11.61
CA VAL A 32 1.39 -4.34 12.13
C VAL A 32 2.35 -3.26 11.66
N VAL A 33 1.81 -2.27 10.95
CA VAL A 33 2.54 -1.07 10.50
C VAL A 33 1.85 0.12 11.14
N GLN A 34 2.61 1.00 11.78
CA GLN A 34 2.08 2.13 12.53
C GLN A 34 2.87 3.41 12.24
N TYR A 35 2.16 4.45 11.82
CA TYR A 35 2.69 5.80 11.66
C TYR A 35 2.15 6.69 12.78
N GLY A 36 3.03 7.14 13.68
CA GLY A 36 2.62 7.86 14.89
C GLY A 36 1.65 7.01 15.73
N ASN A 37 0.42 7.50 15.91
CA ASN A 37 -0.64 6.79 16.65
C ASN A 37 -1.61 6.01 15.74
N GLN A 38 -1.37 5.99 14.43
CA GLN A 38 -2.26 5.37 13.45
C GLN A 38 -1.73 4.01 13.02
N VAL A 39 -2.44 2.95 13.41
CA VAL A 39 -2.22 1.59 12.91
C VAL A 39 -2.84 1.46 11.53
N VAL A 40 -2.06 0.94 10.59
CA VAL A 40 -2.43 0.80 9.19
C VAL A 40 -3.23 -0.49 8.98
N THR A 41 -4.46 -0.32 8.49
CA THR A 41 -5.26 -1.44 7.95
C THR A 41 -4.87 -1.71 6.51
N SER A 42 -4.82 -2.98 6.08
CA SER A 42 -4.43 -3.31 4.71
C SER A 42 -5.34 -2.66 3.67
N GLY A 43 -4.72 -1.98 2.69
CA GLY A 43 -5.41 -1.21 1.65
C GLY A 43 -5.92 0.16 2.08
N GLN A 44 -5.68 0.57 3.32
CA GLN A 44 -6.06 1.91 3.80
C GLN A 44 -5.38 3.01 2.98
N VAL A 45 -6.08 4.10 2.72
CA VAL A 45 -5.48 5.32 2.14
C VAL A 45 -4.90 6.17 3.27
N LEU A 46 -3.62 6.50 3.18
CA LEU A 46 -2.91 7.37 4.11
C LEU A 46 -2.56 8.71 3.47
N ALA A 47 -2.55 9.76 4.28
CA ALA A 47 -2.07 11.06 3.85
C ALA A 47 -0.55 11.02 3.65
N ARG A 48 -0.07 11.58 2.52
CA ARG A 48 1.35 11.63 2.17
C ARG A 48 2.22 12.17 3.31
N ASN A 49 1.80 13.25 3.96
CA ASN A 49 2.58 13.87 5.04
C ASN A 49 2.71 12.97 6.27
N ALA A 50 1.73 12.12 6.55
CA ALA A 50 1.75 11.19 7.68
C ALA A 50 2.73 10.03 7.48
N THR A 51 3.15 9.77 6.25
CA THR A 51 4.02 8.63 5.90
C THR A 51 5.47 9.02 5.63
N GLN A 52 5.89 10.26 5.92
CA GLN A 52 7.25 10.71 5.61
C GLN A 52 8.32 10.18 6.58
N VAL A 53 7.93 9.82 7.80
CA VAL A 53 8.81 9.21 8.80
C VAL A 53 8.64 7.71 8.79
N GLN A 54 9.72 6.95 8.92
CA GLN A 54 9.70 5.49 8.99
C GLN A 54 8.67 4.98 10.03
N PRO A 55 7.83 4.00 9.69
CA PRO A 55 6.83 3.48 10.61
C PRO A 55 7.46 2.61 11.69
N THR A 56 6.76 2.50 12.82
CA THR A 56 6.96 1.39 13.76
C THR A 56 6.30 0.14 13.19
N ILE A 57 6.97 -1.00 13.29
CA ILE A 57 6.45 -2.28 12.81
C ILE A 57 6.50 -3.35 13.90
N GLY A 58 5.60 -4.32 13.83
CA GLY A 58 5.56 -5.40 14.80
C GLY A 58 4.56 -6.50 14.45
N THR A 59 4.45 -7.46 15.34
CA THR A 59 3.59 -8.65 15.18
C THR A 59 2.80 -8.93 16.46
N THR A 60 1.67 -9.61 16.33
CA THR A 60 0.79 -9.95 17.46
C THR A 60 1.31 -11.09 18.32
N GLN A 61 2.36 -11.79 17.85
CA GLN A 61 3.03 -12.87 18.55
C GLN A 61 4.54 -12.62 18.53
N ARG A 62 5.22 -13.00 19.61
CA ARG A 62 6.68 -12.89 19.64
C ARG A 62 7.30 -13.84 18.63
N LEU A 63 8.18 -13.31 17.79
CA LEU A 63 8.91 -14.11 16.80
C LEU A 63 10.34 -14.43 17.30
N PRO A 64 10.75 -15.71 17.35
CA PRO A 64 12.09 -16.11 17.77
C PRO A 64 13.05 -16.13 16.57
N GLY A 65 13.75 -15.02 16.30
CA GLY A 65 14.68 -14.96 15.17
C GLY A 65 15.14 -13.55 14.83
N THR A 66 15.73 -13.43 13.64
CA THR A 66 16.24 -12.19 13.06
C THR A 66 15.55 -11.95 11.73
N TYR A 67 15.03 -10.74 11.56
CA TYR A 67 14.09 -10.41 10.50
C TYR A 67 14.58 -9.24 9.65
N ALA A 68 14.15 -9.25 8.40
CA ALA A 68 14.25 -8.14 7.50
C ALA A 68 12.86 -7.62 7.16
N VAL A 69 12.73 -6.31 7.01
CA VAL A 69 11.53 -5.69 6.44
C VAL A 69 11.88 -5.11 5.09
N VAL A 70 10.98 -5.31 4.13
CA VAL A 70 11.06 -4.76 2.79
C VAL A 70 9.79 -3.95 2.54
N MET A 71 9.94 -2.72 2.05
CA MET A 71 8.85 -1.87 1.57
C MET A 71 9.03 -1.57 0.09
N VAL A 72 8.01 -1.84 -0.73
CA VAL A 72 8.06 -1.65 -2.19
C VAL A 72 6.82 -0.86 -2.64
N ASP A 73 7.04 0.17 -3.45
CA ASP A 73 6.00 0.83 -4.25
C ASP A 73 5.80 0.02 -5.54
N LEU A 74 4.58 -0.41 -5.82
CA LEU A 74 4.26 -1.27 -6.97
C LEU A 74 3.83 -0.51 -8.23
N ASP A 75 3.68 0.81 -8.11
CA ASP A 75 2.87 1.58 -9.05
C ASP A 75 3.61 2.82 -9.58
N ILE A 76 4.96 2.80 -9.59
CA ILE A 76 5.71 3.94 -10.16
C ILE A 76 5.38 4.08 -11.66
N PRO A 77 4.98 5.27 -12.14
CA PRO A 77 4.59 5.47 -13.52
C PRO A 77 5.71 5.19 -14.53
N THR A 78 5.35 4.59 -15.67
CA THR A 78 6.24 4.44 -16.83
C THR A 78 5.74 5.26 -18.01
N ASP A 79 6.56 5.37 -19.06
CA ASP A 79 6.21 6.08 -20.30
C ASP A 79 5.15 5.37 -21.15
N ALA A 80 4.68 4.19 -20.73
CA ALA A 80 3.61 3.44 -21.38
C ALA A 80 2.46 3.08 -20.41
N PRO A 81 1.66 4.05 -19.90
CA PRO A 81 0.50 3.77 -19.06
C PRO A 81 -0.46 2.76 -19.73
N PRO A 82 -1.13 1.87 -18.97
CA PRO A 82 -1.16 1.77 -17.51
C PRO A 82 0.00 0.95 -16.92
N ARG A 83 1.05 0.64 -17.70
CA ARG A 83 2.21 -0.09 -17.18
C ARG A 83 2.89 0.71 -16.08
N THR A 84 3.08 0.07 -14.93
CA THR A 84 3.88 0.58 -13.82
C THR A 84 5.18 -0.18 -13.72
N ASN A 85 6.10 0.35 -12.92
CA ASN A 85 7.29 -0.34 -12.46
C ASN A 85 7.27 -0.36 -10.91
N THR A 86 8.30 -0.92 -10.28
CA THR A 86 8.43 -0.95 -8.81
C THR A 86 9.56 -0.06 -8.31
N LEU A 87 9.46 0.36 -7.05
CA LEU A 87 10.53 1.08 -6.36
C LEU A 87 10.72 0.54 -4.94
N LEU A 88 11.96 0.20 -4.57
CA LEU A 88 12.31 -0.14 -3.19
C LEU A 88 12.31 1.13 -2.33
N HIS A 89 11.44 1.17 -1.33
CA HIS A 89 11.33 2.28 -0.39
C HIS A 89 12.13 2.05 0.89
N TRP A 90 12.27 0.80 1.33
CA TRP A 90 12.97 0.47 2.57
C TRP A 90 13.43 -0.98 2.57
N LEU A 91 14.67 -1.21 2.99
CA LEU A 91 15.18 -2.54 3.32
C LEU A 91 16.05 -2.44 4.57
N GLN A 92 15.56 -3.00 5.67
CA GLN A 92 16.29 -3.09 6.94
C GLN A 92 16.40 -4.55 7.34
N THR A 93 17.60 -5.00 7.64
CA THR A 93 17.90 -6.33 8.19
C THR A 93 18.25 -6.23 9.68
N GLY A 94 18.42 -7.37 10.35
CA GLY A 94 18.90 -7.37 11.74
C GLY A 94 17.83 -6.99 12.77
N LEU A 95 16.55 -7.05 12.40
CA LEU A 95 15.44 -6.78 13.30
C LEU A 95 15.19 -7.97 14.23
N THR A 96 14.86 -7.72 15.48
CA THR A 96 14.47 -8.74 16.45
C THR A 96 13.17 -8.35 17.14
N SER A 97 12.34 -9.34 17.48
CA SER A 97 11.10 -9.10 18.22
C SER A 97 11.39 -8.65 19.65
N SER A 98 10.66 -7.64 20.14
CA SER A 98 10.72 -7.21 21.54
C SER A 98 10.40 -8.38 22.48
N GLN A 99 10.97 -8.38 23.68
CA GLN A 99 10.74 -9.47 24.64
C GLN A 99 9.33 -9.42 25.24
N GLN A 100 8.83 -8.22 25.48
CA GLN A 100 7.51 -7.98 26.04
C GLN A 100 6.63 -7.27 25.00
N PRO A 101 5.31 -7.56 24.99
CA PRO A 101 4.39 -6.83 24.15
C PRO A 101 4.20 -5.41 24.71
N THR A 102 4.08 -4.45 23.80
CA THR A 102 3.66 -3.09 24.12
C THR A 102 2.15 -2.96 23.96
N ARG A 103 1.51 -2.04 24.69
CA ARG A 103 0.09 -1.69 24.49
C ARG A 103 -0.09 -0.72 23.30
N SER A 104 0.53 -1.02 22.16
CA SER A 104 0.35 -0.27 20.93
C SER A 104 -0.27 -1.21 19.91
N GLY A 105 -1.50 -0.96 19.46
CA GLY A 105 -2.20 -1.90 18.57
C GLY A 105 -3.71 -1.69 18.57
N THR A 106 -4.37 -2.21 17.54
CA THR A 106 -5.83 -2.19 17.41
C THR A 106 -6.45 -3.01 18.55
N ASN A 107 -7.36 -2.41 19.32
CA ASN A 107 -8.16 -3.08 20.36
C ASN A 107 -7.41 -3.62 21.59
N GLY A 108 -6.23 -3.08 21.93
CA GLY A 108 -5.51 -3.47 23.15
C GLY A 108 -4.81 -4.83 23.09
N THR A 109 -4.72 -5.44 21.90
CA THR A 109 -3.85 -6.59 21.66
C THR A 109 -2.38 -6.19 21.87
N GLY A 110 -1.63 -7.02 22.61
CA GLY A 110 -0.21 -6.80 22.84
C GLY A 110 0.59 -6.91 21.53
N LEU A 111 1.43 -5.91 21.26
CA LEU A 111 2.27 -5.85 20.06
C LEU A 111 3.74 -6.08 20.40
N PHE A 112 4.33 -7.08 19.77
CA PHE A 112 5.76 -7.31 19.80
C PHE A 112 6.42 -6.49 18.70
N LEU A 113 7.12 -5.44 19.09
CA LEU A 113 7.79 -4.52 18.17
C LEU A 113 9.00 -5.21 17.55
N LEU A 114 9.24 -4.97 16.27
CA LEU A 114 10.51 -5.34 15.65
C LEU A 114 11.52 -4.21 15.84
N GLN A 115 12.65 -4.54 16.44
CA GLN A 115 13.64 -3.59 16.92
C GLN A 115 15.01 -3.87 16.30
N ASN A 116 15.70 -2.82 15.88
CA ASN A 116 17.08 -2.88 15.41
C ASN A 116 18.05 -2.71 16.59
N THR A 117 18.06 -3.68 17.51
CA THR A 117 18.85 -3.63 18.75
C THR A 117 20.36 -3.64 18.50
N GLN A 118 20.78 -4.22 17.38
CA GLN A 118 22.19 -4.28 16.96
C GLN A 118 22.63 -3.07 16.14
N GLN A 119 21.75 -2.07 15.93
CA GLN A 119 22.03 -0.86 15.16
C GLN A 119 22.58 -1.15 13.75
N ALA A 120 22.09 -2.23 13.12
CA ALA A 120 22.47 -2.57 11.76
C ALA A 120 22.06 -1.45 10.81
N ALA A 121 22.97 -0.96 9.97
CA ALA A 121 22.62 0.01 8.95
C ALA A 121 21.55 -0.59 8.00
N PRO A 122 20.56 0.20 7.56
CA PRO A 122 19.63 -0.27 6.53
C PRO A 122 20.41 -0.56 5.24
N LEU A 123 20.10 -1.67 4.57
CA LEU A 123 20.63 -1.90 3.23
C LEU A 123 20.05 -0.89 2.22
N SER A 124 18.88 -0.33 2.54
CA SER A 124 18.22 0.70 1.77
C SER A 124 17.41 1.60 2.70
N GLU A 125 17.84 2.84 2.91
CA GLU A 125 17.20 3.80 3.82
C GLU A 125 15.73 4.06 3.47
N TYR A 126 14.90 4.28 4.49
CA TYR A 126 13.48 4.57 4.29
C TYR A 126 13.29 5.86 3.49
N ILE A 127 12.56 5.78 2.38
CA ILE A 127 12.02 6.95 1.66
C ILE A 127 10.51 6.97 1.84
N GLY A 128 9.96 8.11 2.24
CA GLY A 128 8.51 8.29 2.38
C GLY A 128 7.77 8.18 1.04
N PRO A 129 6.53 7.64 1.02
CA PRO A 129 5.63 7.71 -0.11
C PRO A 129 5.52 9.11 -0.71
N ASN A 130 5.60 9.21 -2.04
CA ASN A 130 5.51 10.46 -2.77
C ASN A 130 5.02 10.23 -4.21
N PRO A 131 3.79 9.73 -4.41
CA PRO A 131 3.27 9.48 -5.75
C PRO A 131 3.26 10.79 -6.56
N PRO A 132 3.83 10.81 -7.78
CA PRO A 132 3.81 11.99 -8.62
C PRO A 132 2.38 12.27 -9.11
N ALA A 133 2.18 13.48 -9.63
CA ALA A 133 0.94 13.83 -10.33
C ALA A 133 0.90 13.18 -11.73
N ARG A 134 1.07 11.85 -11.84
CA ARG A 134 1.10 11.12 -13.10
C ARG A 134 0.40 9.78 -12.92
N ALA A 135 -0.27 9.28 -13.95
CA ALA A 135 -1.06 8.06 -13.85
C ALA A 135 -0.15 6.84 -13.57
N PRO A 136 -0.51 5.96 -12.61
CA PRO A 136 -1.63 6.09 -11.68
C PRO A 136 -1.37 7.09 -10.54
N LEU A 137 -2.37 7.89 -10.17
CA LEU A 137 -2.24 8.88 -9.08
C LEU A 137 -2.17 8.24 -7.69
N SER A 138 -2.63 6.99 -7.55
CA SER A 138 -2.60 6.24 -6.29
C SER A 138 -1.64 5.08 -6.40
N HIS A 139 -0.71 5.00 -5.46
CA HIS A 139 0.32 3.97 -5.41
C HIS A 139 0.13 3.05 -4.20
N ARG A 140 0.39 1.75 -4.38
CA ARG A 140 0.37 0.73 -3.32
C ARG A 140 1.77 0.55 -2.75
N TYR A 141 1.93 0.84 -1.48
CA TYR A 141 3.16 0.64 -0.72
C TYR A 141 3.03 -0.64 0.11
N THR A 142 3.76 -1.67 -0.30
CA THR A 142 3.65 -3.02 0.25
C THR A 142 4.83 -3.34 1.16
N PHE A 143 4.53 -3.84 2.35
CA PHE A 143 5.49 -4.33 3.31
C PHE A 143 5.46 -5.85 3.35
N ILE A 144 6.64 -6.45 3.47
CA ILE A 144 6.81 -7.84 3.89
C ILE A 144 7.84 -7.95 5.00
N LEU A 145 7.58 -8.86 5.93
CA LEU A 145 8.50 -9.30 6.96
C LEU A 145 9.10 -10.63 6.53
N VAL A 146 10.42 -10.70 6.51
CA VAL A 146 11.17 -11.86 6.03
C VAL A 146 12.04 -12.39 7.15
N ASP A 147 11.92 -13.68 7.46
CA ASP A 147 12.88 -14.41 8.29
C ASP A 147 14.20 -14.56 7.54
N HIS A 148 15.27 -14.03 8.11
CA HIS A 148 16.62 -14.18 7.57
C HIS A 148 17.59 -14.72 8.63
N SER A 149 17.09 -15.41 9.66
CA SER A 149 17.90 -16.02 10.72
C SER A 149 18.99 -16.94 10.18
N ASN A 150 18.72 -17.62 9.07
CA ASN A 150 19.64 -18.56 8.43
C ASN A 150 20.22 -18.03 7.11
N ILE A 151 20.22 -16.71 6.88
CA ILE A 151 20.79 -16.14 5.66
C ILE A 151 22.30 -16.40 5.62
N THR A 152 22.82 -16.75 4.44
CA THR A 152 24.26 -16.89 4.22
C THR A 152 24.89 -15.52 3.99
N ALA A 153 26.22 -15.42 4.10
CA ALA A 153 26.94 -14.20 3.74
C ALA A 153 26.71 -13.80 2.27
N GLN A 154 26.67 -14.80 1.37
CA GLN A 154 26.34 -14.62 -0.04
C GLN A 154 24.90 -14.13 -0.22
N GLY A 155 23.96 -14.67 0.55
CA GLY A 155 22.58 -14.22 0.53
C GLY A 155 22.43 -12.77 0.99
N LEU A 156 23.14 -12.38 2.04
CA LEU A 156 23.19 -10.99 2.51
C LEU A 156 23.82 -10.08 1.45
N GLN A 157 24.89 -10.51 0.78
CA GLN A 157 25.49 -9.78 -0.33
C GLN A 157 24.51 -9.61 -1.50
N ALA A 158 23.71 -10.63 -1.82
CA ALA A 158 22.68 -10.55 -2.87
C ALA A 158 21.60 -9.52 -2.51
N LEU A 159 21.15 -9.47 -1.25
CA LEU A 159 20.24 -8.43 -0.78
C LEU A 159 20.87 -7.04 -0.95
N THR A 160 22.12 -6.85 -0.52
CA THR A 160 22.84 -5.58 -0.61
C THR A 160 23.06 -5.14 -2.06
N ALA A 161 23.37 -6.07 -2.97
CA ALA A 161 23.52 -5.77 -4.38
C ALA A 161 22.19 -5.29 -5.00
N ALA A 162 21.08 -5.91 -4.60
CA ALA A 162 19.76 -5.54 -5.06
C ALA A 162 19.27 -4.16 -4.57
N THR A 163 19.94 -3.54 -3.58
CA THR A 163 19.56 -2.19 -3.14
C THR A 163 20.27 -1.06 -3.88
N GLN A 164 21.28 -1.38 -4.71
CA GLN A 164 22.00 -0.38 -5.52
C GLN A 164 21.09 0.27 -6.56
N GLU A 165 20.17 -0.51 -7.13
CA GLU A 165 19.12 -0.03 -8.01
C GLU A 165 17.76 -0.28 -7.37
N ARG A 166 17.09 0.79 -6.95
CA ARG A 166 15.80 0.70 -6.27
C ARG A 166 14.64 0.51 -7.25
N ILE A 167 14.78 1.01 -8.49
CA ILE A 167 13.77 0.93 -9.54
C ILE A 167 13.79 -0.46 -10.16
N GLY A 168 12.62 -1.05 -10.40
CA GLY A 168 12.52 -2.42 -10.91
C GLY A 168 12.78 -3.49 -9.85
N PHE A 169 12.79 -3.11 -8.57
CA PHE A 169 12.97 -4.04 -7.46
C PHE A 169 11.88 -5.12 -7.47
N ASN A 170 12.29 -6.38 -7.65
CA ASN A 170 11.41 -7.54 -7.62
C ASN A 170 11.68 -8.35 -6.35
N ALA A 171 10.78 -8.27 -5.37
CA ALA A 171 10.96 -8.94 -4.07
C ALA A 171 11.15 -10.46 -4.22
N GLN A 172 10.35 -11.13 -5.06
CA GLN A 172 10.46 -12.58 -5.26
C GLN A 172 11.84 -12.98 -5.81
N SER A 173 12.32 -12.31 -6.85
CA SER A 173 13.61 -12.59 -7.47
C SER A 173 14.77 -12.30 -6.53
N VAL A 174 14.71 -11.16 -5.82
CA VAL A 174 15.76 -10.74 -4.89
C VAL A 174 15.85 -11.69 -3.70
N LEU A 175 14.72 -12.05 -3.10
CA LEU A 175 14.70 -13.01 -1.99
C LEU A 175 15.18 -14.39 -2.45
N SER A 176 14.74 -14.86 -3.62
CA SER A 176 15.22 -16.13 -4.19
C SER A 176 16.73 -16.13 -4.42
N ALA A 177 17.29 -15.03 -4.97
CA ALA A 177 18.73 -14.89 -5.16
C ALA A 177 19.51 -14.86 -3.84
N ALA A 178 18.88 -14.38 -2.76
CA ALA A 178 19.43 -14.40 -1.42
C ALA A 178 19.29 -15.76 -0.70
N GLY A 179 18.71 -16.77 -1.34
CA GLY A 179 18.39 -18.06 -0.71
C GLY A 179 17.20 -18.02 0.24
N LEU A 180 16.41 -16.94 0.20
CA LEU A 180 15.20 -16.73 1.00
C LEU A 180 13.99 -17.11 0.16
N GLY A 181 13.46 -18.31 0.36
CA GLY A 181 12.27 -18.77 -0.37
C GLY A 181 10.97 -18.15 0.16
N PRO A 182 9.83 -18.34 -0.53
CA PRO A 182 8.54 -17.77 -0.12
C PRO A 182 8.12 -18.07 1.32
N GLN A 183 8.52 -19.23 1.86
CA GLN A 183 8.26 -19.64 3.25
C GLN A 183 8.90 -18.75 4.31
N THR A 184 9.93 -17.96 3.96
CA THR A 184 10.54 -17.01 4.89
C THR A 184 9.73 -15.73 5.02
N VAL A 185 8.77 -15.47 4.12
CA VAL A 185 7.88 -14.31 4.22
C VAL A 185 6.79 -14.60 5.25
N LEU A 186 6.98 -14.05 6.45
CA LEU A 186 6.16 -14.38 7.61
C LEU A 186 4.86 -13.58 7.70
N ALA A 187 4.90 -12.32 7.26
CA ALA A 187 3.79 -11.38 7.39
C ALA A 187 3.92 -10.26 6.34
N GLY A 188 2.82 -9.56 6.05
CA GLY A 188 2.84 -8.38 5.19
C GLY A 188 1.87 -7.31 5.64
N ASN A 189 1.83 -6.20 4.93
CA ASN A 189 0.76 -5.21 4.97
C ASN A 189 0.87 -4.34 3.71
N PHE A 190 -0.15 -3.57 3.37
CA PHE A 190 0.01 -2.50 2.39
C PHE A 190 -0.95 -1.35 2.66
N PHE A 191 -0.61 -0.19 2.14
CA PHE A 191 -1.49 0.96 2.12
C PHE A 191 -1.32 1.73 0.82
N ASN A 192 -2.25 2.65 0.59
CA ASN A 192 -2.25 3.49 -0.59
C ASN A 192 -1.92 4.93 -0.19
N VAL A 193 -1.17 5.63 -1.04
CA VAL A 193 -1.08 7.10 -1.01
C VAL A 193 -1.50 7.61 -2.36
N THR A 194 -2.36 8.63 -2.35
CA THR A 194 -2.93 9.21 -3.56
C THR A 194 -2.48 10.65 -3.71
N ASN A 195 -1.97 10.99 -4.89
CA ASN A 195 -1.81 12.36 -5.32
C ASN A 195 -3.17 12.88 -5.82
N PRO A 196 -3.74 13.97 -5.24
CA PRO A 196 -5.07 14.44 -5.61
C PRO A 196 -5.15 15.07 -7.02
N GLY A 197 -4.02 15.28 -7.70
CA GLY A 197 -3.96 15.78 -9.07
C GLY A 197 -3.87 17.32 -9.19
N PRO A 198 -4.15 17.88 -10.39
CA PRO A 198 -4.45 17.19 -11.64
C PRO A 198 -3.25 16.37 -12.15
N LEU A 199 -3.44 15.52 -13.17
CA LEU A 199 -2.31 14.91 -13.87
C LEU A 199 -1.42 16.03 -14.44
N ALA A 200 -0.11 15.90 -14.26
CA ALA A 200 0.87 16.78 -14.85
C ALA A 200 0.70 16.74 -16.38
N GLY A 201 0.50 17.91 -16.99
CA GLY A 201 0.23 18.05 -18.42
C GLY A 201 -1.24 18.10 -18.82
N THR A 202 -2.21 17.95 -17.89
CA THR A 202 -3.65 18.12 -18.16
C THR A 202 -4.24 19.43 -17.63
N GLY A 203 -3.44 20.51 -17.61
CA GLY A 203 -3.99 21.84 -17.32
C GLY A 203 -4.99 22.29 -18.40
N PRO A 204 -5.87 23.27 -18.12
CA PRO A 204 -6.83 23.80 -19.13
C PRO A 204 -6.17 24.46 -20.35
N ASN A 205 -4.84 24.53 -20.39
CA ASN A 205 -4.07 25.26 -21.38
C ASN A 205 -3.24 24.31 -22.27
N GLY A 206 -3.87 23.25 -22.75
CA GLY A 206 -3.38 22.47 -23.88
C GLY A 206 -3.87 23.12 -25.17
N THR A 207 -3.15 24.14 -25.65
CA THR A 207 -3.46 24.84 -26.90
C THR A 207 -3.36 23.85 -28.08
N LEU A 208 -4.52 23.44 -28.60
CA LEU A 208 -4.62 22.78 -29.90
C LEU A 208 -4.11 23.75 -30.99
N PRO A 209 -3.26 23.32 -31.94
CA PRO A 209 -2.88 24.18 -33.05
C PRO A 209 -4.03 24.18 -34.06
N ASN A 210 -4.84 25.25 -34.09
CA ASN A 210 -5.81 25.44 -35.16
C ASN A 210 -5.88 26.91 -35.61
N GLY A 211 -5.49 27.12 -36.87
CA GLY A 211 -6.30 27.84 -37.86
C GLY A 211 -6.62 29.32 -37.59
N THR A 212 -5.80 30.18 -38.19
CA THR A 212 -6.15 31.42 -38.92
C THR A 212 -7.54 32.06 -38.67
N THR A 213 -7.58 33.25 -38.06
CA THR A 213 -7.99 34.56 -38.66
C THR A 213 -8.22 35.64 -37.57
N PRO A 214 -8.16 36.95 -37.92
CA PRO A 214 -7.69 38.01 -37.00
C PRO A 214 -8.78 39.00 -36.54
N ASN A 215 -8.35 39.93 -35.66
CA ASN A 215 -8.83 41.31 -35.46
C ASN A 215 -9.70 41.60 -34.21
N GLY A 216 -9.40 42.70 -33.51
CA GLY A 216 -10.36 43.42 -32.68
C GLY A 216 -9.97 43.78 -31.24
N SER A 217 -9.11 44.78 -31.09
CA SER A 217 -9.05 45.84 -30.06
C SER A 217 -9.92 45.78 -28.77
N SER A 218 -9.22 45.97 -27.65
CA SER A 218 -9.43 47.00 -26.60
C SER A 218 -10.85 47.29 -26.08
N GLY A 219 -11.07 47.01 -24.79
CA GLY A 219 -12.21 47.52 -24.02
C GLY A 219 -11.98 47.44 -22.51
N SER A 220 -11.58 48.56 -21.91
CA SER A 220 -11.55 48.81 -20.46
C SER A 220 -12.97 48.91 -19.89
N GLY A 221 -13.21 48.35 -18.71
CA GLY A 221 -14.49 48.47 -18.01
C GLY A 221 -14.46 47.92 -16.59
N THR A 222 -14.20 48.80 -15.62
CA THR A 222 -14.40 48.63 -14.18
C THR A 222 -15.88 48.43 -13.80
N SER A 223 -16.18 47.46 -12.93
CA SER A 223 -16.99 47.63 -11.70
C SER A 223 -17.29 46.28 -11.02
N VAL A 224 -17.01 46.20 -9.72
CA VAL A 224 -17.65 45.30 -8.73
C VAL A 224 -18.84 46.08 -8.13
N PRO A 225 -19.91 45.47 -7.56
CA PRO A 225 -19.80 44.50 -6.46
C PRO A 225 -20.81 43.34 -6.45
N ALA A 226 -20.57 42.46 -5.47
CA ALA A 226 -21.33 41.28 -5.09
C ALA A 226 -22.82 41.55 -4.76
N GLY A 227 -23.67 40.61 -5.14
CA GLY A 227 -25.07 40.50 -4.73
C GLY A 227 -25.48 39.03 -4.67
N ALA A 228 -25.78 38.57 -3.47
CA ALA A 228 -26.24 37.22 -3.16
C ALA A 228 -27.62 36.94 -3.77
N VAL A 229 -27.83 35.72 -4.28
CA VAL A 229 -29.16 35.12 -4.42
C VAL A 229 -29.11 33.68 -3.92
N ALA A 230 -29.90 33.46 -2.87
CA ALA A 230 -30.30 32.15 -2.39
C ALA A 230 -31.23 31.49 -3.41
N GLY A 231 -31.10 30.18 -3.60
CA GLY A 231 -32.00 29.40 -4.45
C GLY A 231 -31.87 27.92 -4.12
N ALA A 232 -32.83 27.42 -3.33
CA ALA A 232 -32.99 26.05 -2.90
C ALA A 232 -33.16 25.07 -4.08
N GLY A 233 -32.52 23.90 -3.97
CA GLY A 233 -32.72 22.76 -4.85
C GLY A 233 -32.77 21.47 -4.04
N VAL A 234 -33.97 20.92 -3.94
CA VAL A 234 -34.35 19.73 -3.17
C VAL A 234 -34.08 18.47 -4.00
N GLY A 235 -33.60 17.39 -3.38
CA GLY A 235 -33.55 16.03 -3.95
C GLY A 235 -32.98 15.06 -2.91
N LEU A 236 -33.77 14.47 -2.00
CA LEU A 236 -34.61 13.27 -2.17
C LEU A 236 -33.87 12.08 -2.81
N GLY A 237 -33.54 11.08 -1.99
CA GLY A 237 -33.01 9.79 -2.46
C GLY A 237 -32.34 8.96 -1.36
N ALA A 238 -33.13 8.51 -0.39
CA ALA A 238 -32.72 7.66 0.72
C ALA A 238 -32.66 6.16 0.34
N VAL A 239 -31.62 5.48 0.85
CA VAL A 239 -31.59 4.18 1.59
C VAL A 239 -32.29 2.94 0.99
N LEU A 240 -31.55 1.81 0.94
CA LEU A 240 -31.85 0.45 1.48
C LEU A 240 -30.94 -0.57 0.75
N ALA A 241 -30.52 -1.73 1.26
CA ALA A 241 -30.72 -2.44 2.53
C ALA A 241 -29.60 -3.49 2.63
N ALA A 242 -29.13 -3.77 3.84
CA ALA A 242 -28.41 -4.99 4.16
C ALA A 242 -29.38 -6.18 4.13
N VAL A 243 -28.93 -7.32 3.60
CA VAL A 243 -29.59 -8.62 3.83
C VAL A 243 -28.68 -9.46 4.69
N LEU A 244 -29.08 -9.60 5.95
CA LEU A 244 -28.64 -10.64 6.88
C LEU A 244 -29.52 -11.87 6.59
N ALA A 245 -28.92 -13.02 6.34
CA ALA A 245 -29.63 -14.30 6.34
C ALA A 245 -28.94 -15.26 7.31
N SER A 246 -29.51 -15.34 8.50
CA SER A 246 -29.30 -16.41 9.47
C SER A 246 -30.15 -17.62 9.05
N VAL A 247 -29.57 -18.81 8.97
CA VAL A 247 -30.33 -20.05 9.08
C VAL A 247 -29.71 -20.90 10.17
N LEU A 248 -30.43 -20.94 11.27
CA LEU A 248 -30.36 -21.94 12.32
C LEU A 248 -31.23 -23.12 11.87
N ALA A 249 -30.68 -24.33 11.81
CA ALA A 249 -31.48 -25.55 11.80
C ALA A 249 -30.68 -26.64 12.54
N GLY A 250 -31.11 -26.91 13.76
CA GLY A 250 -30.87 -28.18 14.43
C GLY A 250 -32.11 -29.07 14.36
N VAL A 251 -32.00 -30.26 14.96
CA VAL A 251 -33.01 -31.33 15.13
C VAL A 251 -33.10 -32.23 13.87
N LEU A 252 -32.85 -33.54 13.87
CA LEU A 252 -32.76 -34.62 14.89
C LEU A 252 -31.55 -35.52 14.58
#